data_AF-W9C6H8-F1
#
_entry.id   AF-W9C6H8-F1
#
_cell.length_a   1.000
_cell.length_b   1.000
_cell.length_c   1.000
_cell.angle_alpha   90.00
_cell.angle_beta   90.00
_cell.angle_gamma   90.00
#
_symmetry.space_group_name_H-M   'P 1'
#
loop_
_entity.id
_entity.type
_entity.pdbx_description
1 polymer ?
#
loop_
_entity_poly.entity_id
_entity_poly.type
_entity_poly.pdbx_seq_one_letter_code
_entity_poly.pdbx_strand_id
1 'polypeptide(L)'
;MAHAQVVDCFEIIMLRWADIHHPTMSFKGDIEALIYGSKYIKQLIPAVVNIVYRKLLQYDITSRAFTTRSTSYEGPLDEMPDEDSPQILHRKMFLKGYLHKLCSDPSQMEFWEYLDKVGMMHVGRGREHPLHVEYVHIGVCLGFVQDIILEAVLSHPKLRMEKKIAVVKAINKVLWIQNDLFAKWYVRDGDEFAGEMEEVMVEREGWLKGKQVIDGEEKPEEEGEGSGEKTPTEEEKTNKVSTSCPFAGFQVDRNSRISKA
;
A
#
# COMPACT_ATOMS: atom_id res chain seq x y z
N MET A 1 -12.96 -32.02 -14.45
CA MET A 1 -13.78 -30.79 -14.43
C MET A 1 -12.95 -29.63 -13.88
N ALA A 2 -12.06 -29.03 -14.68
CA ALA A 2 -11.09 -28.04 -14.17
C ALA A 2 -10.73 -26.97 -15.22
N HIS A 3 -11.73 -26.40 -15.89
CA HIS A 3 -11.53 -25.32 -16.86
C HIS A 3 -12.41 -24.08 -16.61
N ALA A 4 -13.22 -24.07 -15.53
CA ALA A 4 -14.24 -23.04 -15.30
C ALA A 4 -13.85 -21.93 -14.31
N GLN A 5 -12.61 -21.83 -13.82
CA GLN A 5 -12.27 -20.87 -12.74
C GLN A 5 -11.44 -19.65 -13.16
N VAL A 6 -10.73 -19.70 -14.29
CA VAL A 6 -9.82 -18.61 -14.68
C VAL A 6 -10.56 -17.45 -15.35
N VAL A 7 -11.67 -17.73 -16.05
CA VAL A 7 -12.44 -16.72 -16.79
C VAL A 7 -13.30 -15.87 -15.84
N ASP A 8 -13.98 -16.50 -14.87
CA ASP A 8 -14.83 -15.80 -13.87
C ASP A 8 -14.03 -14.87 -12.95
N CYS A 9 -12.83 -15.27 -12.50
CA CYS A 9 -12.03 -14.44 -11.59
C CYS A 9 -11.50 -13.17 -12.26
N PHE A 10 -11.34 -13.19 -13.59
CA PHE A 10 -10.81 -12.09 -14.37
C PHE A 10 -11.90 -11.06 -14.71
N GLU A 11 -13.11 -11.54 -15.01
CA GLU A 11 -14.29 -10.67 -15.09
C GLU A 11 -14.56 -9.98 -13.76
N ILE A 12 -14.42 -10.65 -12.62
CA ILE A 12 -14.63 -10.02 -11.30
C ILE A 12 -13.62 -8.89 -11.02
N ILE A 13 -12.34 -9.07 -11.33
CA ILE A 13 -11.35 -7.97 -11.19
C ILE A 13 -11.63 -6.86 -12.19
N MET A 14 -11.94 -7.18 -13.45
CA MET A 14 -12.26 -6.17 -14.46
C MET A 14 -13.57 -5.43 -14.15
N LEU A 15 -14.56 -6.08 -13.55
CA LEU A 15 -15.80 -5.49 -13.04
C LEU A 15 -15.50 -4.63 -11.81
N ARG A 16 -14.70 -5.09 -10.85
CA ARG A 16 -14.25 -4.28 -9.69
C ARG A 16 -13.40 -3.08 -10.14
N TRP A 17 -12.60 -3.26 -11.18
CA TRP A 17 -11.79 -2.22 -11.81
C TRP A 17 -12.67 -1.22 -12.59
N ALA A 18 -13.68 -1.70 -13.32
CA ALA A 18 -14.63 -0.85 -14.03
C ALA A 18 -15.57 -0.09 -13.08
N ASP A 19 -16.03 -0.72 -12.00
CA ASP A 19 -17.05 -0.16 -11.10
C ASP A 19 -16.43 0.72 -10.01
N ILE A 20 -15.33 0.28 -9.38
CA ILE A 20 -14.70 1.02 -8.27
C ILE A 20 -13.55 1.90 -8.78
N HIS A 21 -12.71 1.37 -9.68
CA HIS A 21 -11.47 2.06 -10.07
C HIS A 21 -11.66 3.05 -11.23
N HIS A 22 -12.58 2.82 -12.18
CA HIS A 22 -12.76 3.72 -13.31
C HIS A 22 -13.21 5.16 -12.92
N PRO A 23 -14.10 5.36 -11.92
CA PRO A 23 -14.45 6.71 -11.45
C PRO A 23 -13.44 7.31 -10.46
N THR A 24 -12.84 6.51 -9.57
CA THR A 24 -11.98 7.01 -8.47
C THR A 24 -10.47 6.99 -8.78
N MET A 25 -10.05 6.13 -9.71
CA MET A 25 -8.66 5.78 -10.02
C MET A 25 -8.38 5.86 -11.53
N SER A 26 -8.88 6.92 -12.18
CA SER A 26 -8.61 7.21 -13.60
C SER A 26 -7.11 7.26 -13.90
N PHE A 27 -6.65 6.50 -14.91
CA PHE A 27 -5.28 6.49 -15.44
C PHE A 27 -5.02 7.58 -16.49
N LYS A 28 -5.93 8.55 -16.68
CA LYS A 28 -5.74 9.65 -17.64
C LYS A 28 -4.48 10.45 -17.29
N GLY A 29 -3.49 10.42 -18.19
CA GLY A 29 -2.18 11.07 -18.00
C GLY A 29 -1.20 10.30 -17.11
N ASP A 30 -1.64 9.25 -16.41
CA ASP A 30 -0.77 8.43 -15.55
C ASP A 30 0.15 7.54 -16.37
N ILE A 31 -0.32 7.02 -17.51
CA ILE A 31 0.51 6.18 -18.40
C ILE A 31 1.73 6.96 -18.88
N GLU A 32 1.56 8.22 -19.30
CA GLU A 32 2.67 9.07 -19.71
C GLU A 32 3.64 9.35 -18.55
N ALA A 33 3.10 9.60 -17.35
CA ALA A 33 3.91 9.78 -16.16
C ALA A 33 4.71 8.51 -15.80
N LEU A 34 4.10 7.33 -15.93
CA LEU A 34 4.75 6.04 -15.70
C LEU A 34 5.85 5.77 -16.71
N ILE A 35 5.58 5.98 -18.00
CA ILE A 35 6.58 5.83 -19.08
C ILE A 35 7.77 6.75 -18.80
N TYR A 36 7.50 8.02 -18.46
CA TYR A 36 8.52 9.00 -18.14
C TYR A 36 9.34 8.63 -16.88
N GLY A 37 8.66 8.25 -15.79
CA GLY A 37 9.27 7.83 -14.54
C GLY A 37 10.06 6.53 -14.65
N SER A 38 9.63 5.61 -15.52
CA SER A 38 10.20 4.27 -15.70
C SER A 38 11.70 4.31 -16.00
N LYS A 39 12.15 5.28 -16.78
CA LYS A 39 13.57 5.42 -17.14
C LYS A 39 14.45 5.64 -15.91
N TYR A 40 13.97 6.40 -14.94
CA TYR A 40 14.71 6.72 -13.71
C TYR A 40 14.65 5.54 -12.74
N ILE A 41 13.48 4.94 -12.56
CA ILE A 41 13.28 3.81 -11.64
C ILE A 41 14.09 2.60 -12.09
N LYS A 42 14.12 2.31 -13.40
CA LYS A 42 14.90 1.21 -13.98
C LYS A 42 16.39 1.28 -13.63
N GLN A 43 16.96 2.49 -13.49
CA GLN A 43 18.36 2.66 -13.10
C GLN A 43 18.62 2.31 -11.63
N LEU A 44 17.60 2.42 -10.78
CA LEU A 44 17.68 2.16 -9.35
C LEU A 44 17.46 0.68 -9.02
N ILE A 45 16.80 -0.08 -9.89
CA ILE A 45 16.42 -1.50 -9.67
C ILE A 45 17.57 -2.33 -9.07
N PRO A 46 18.82 -2.30 -9.58
CA PRO A 46 19.89 -3.10 -9.00
C PRO A 46 20.15 -2.80 -7.51
N ALA A 47 20.11 -1.52 -7.13
CA ALA A 47 20.29 -1.09 -5.75
C ALA A 47 19.09 -1.49 -4.88
N VAL A 48 17.87 -1.29 -5.38
CA VAL A 48 16.62 -1.66 -4.69
C VAL A 48 16.61 -3.15 -4.37
N VAL A 49 16.94 -4.01 -5.35
CA VAL A 49 17.01 -5.47 -5.15
C VAL A 49 17.97 -5.82 -4.03
N ASN A 50 19.18 -5.25 -4.00
CA ASN A 50 20.14 -5.53 -2.94
C ASN A 50 19.67 -5.04 -1.56
N ILE A 51 19.04 -3.87 -1.49
CA ILE A 51 18.46 -3.35 -0.23
C ILE A 51 17.35 -4.27 0.28
N VAL A 52 16.45 -4.72 -0.60
CA VAL A 52 15.34 -5.62 -0.25
C VAL A 52 15.87 -6.96 0.26
N TYR A 53 16.81 -7.60 -0.43
CA TYR A 53 17.33 -8.89 0.02
C TYR A 53 18.12 -8.80 1.32
N ARG A 54 18.91 -7.74 1.51
CA ARG A 54 19.54 -7.47 2.81
C ARG A 54 18.51 -7.40 3.94
N LYS A 55 17.39 -6.73 3.68
CA LYS A 55 16.32 -6.59 4.68
C LYS A 55 15.60 -7.91 4.95
N LEU A 56 15.33 -8.71 3.91
CA LEU A 56 14.67 -10.01 4.05
C LEU A 56 15.56 -11.08 4.69
N LEU A 57 16.87 -11.01 4.50
CA LEU A 57 17.81 -11.94 5.14
C LEU A 57 18.15 -11.57 6.59
N GLN A 58 17.85 -10.33 7.00
CA GLN A 58 18.07 -9.86 8.37
C GLN A 58 17.19 -10.57 9.41
N TYR A 59 16.05 -11.13 9.01
CA TYR A 59 15.10 -11.77 9.92
C TYR A 59 14.88 -13.24 9.56
N ASP A 60 14.94 -14.11 10.56
CA ASP A 60 14.80 -15.56 10.39
C ASP A 60 13.46 -15.96 9.74
N ILE A 61 12.39 -15.25 10.09
CA ILE A 61 11.04 -15.53 9.58
C ILE A 61 10.93 -15.31 8.07
N THR A 62 11.63 -14.30 7.55
CA THR A 62 11.66 -14.00 6.11
C THR A 62 12.74 -14.78 5.39
N SER A 63 13.91 -15.01 6.02
CA SER A 63 15.02 -15.73 5.39
C SER A 63 14.69 -17.21 5.16
N ARG A 64 13.92 -17.83 6.05
CA ARG A 64 13.44 -19.23 5.93
C ARG A 64 12.65 -19.48 4.64
N ALA A 65 11.95 -18.49 4.10
CA ALA A 65 11.22 -18.65 2.85
C ALA A 65 12.14 -19.00 1.66
N PHE A 66 13.44 -18.68 1.75
CA PHE A 66 14.42 -18.93 0.69
C PHE A 66 15.09 -20.29 0.75
N THR A 67 14.83 -21.10 1.79
CA THR A 67 15.26 -22.51 1.82
C THR A 67 14.34 -23.41 0.98
N THR A 68 13.20 -22.87 0.52
CA THR A 68 12.30 -23.57 -0.41
C THR A 68 12.79 -23.43 -1.85
N ARG A 69 13.02 -24.57 -2.50
CA ARG A 69 13.48 -24.65 -3.89
C ARG A 69 12.57 -23.87 -4.85
N SER A 70 13.18 -23.19 -5.82
CA SER A 70 12.45 -22.57 -6.93
C SER A 70 12.21 -23.62 -8.02
N THR A 71 11.05 -23.56 -8.69
CA THR A 71 10.75 -24.43 -9.84
C THR A 71 11.84 -24.38 -10.92
N SER A 72 12.46 -23.21 -11.13
CA SER A 72 13.48 -23.01 -12.15
C SER A 72 14.92 -23.16 -11.64
N TYR A 73 15.13 -23.66 -10.42
CA TYR A 73 16.45 -23.70 -9.78
C TYR A 73 16.81 -25.10 -9.28
N GLU A 74 17.82 -25.69 -9.92
CA GLU A 74 18.31 -27.04 -9.63
C GLU A 74 19.58 -27.07 -8.78
N GLY A 75 20.16 -25.91 -8.44
CA GLY A 75 21.42 -25.83 -7.70
C GLY A 75 21.31 -26.11 -6.18
N PRO A 76 22.42 -25.94 -5.44
CA PRO A 76 22.46 -26.15 -3.99
C PRO A 76 21.60 -25.14 -3.23
N LEU A 77 21.09 -25.55 -2.07
CA LEU A 77 20.34 -24.68 -1.15
C LEU A 77 21.07 -24.64 0.17
N ASP A 78 21.53 -23.46 0.56
CA ASP A 78 22.10 -23.24 1.88
C ASP A 78 20.99 -23.17 2.94
N GLU A 79 21.20 -23.83 4.08
CA GLU A 79 20.25 -23.85 5.20
C GLU A 79 20.11 -22.47 5.85
N MET A 80 21.21 -21.71 5.91
CA MET A 80 21.25 -20.33 6.38
C MET A 80 21.65 -19.43 5.21
N PRO A 81 20.68 -19.00 4.37
CA PRO A 81 20.99 -18.21 3.19
C PRO A 81 21.56 -16.84 3.54
N ASP A 82 22.59 -16.42 2.81
CA ASP A 82 23.13 -15.07 2.84
C ASP A 82 23.03 -14.40 1.46
N GLU A 83 23.63 -13.22 1.29
CA GLU A 83 23.54 -12.47 0.04
C GLU A 83 24.24 -13.12 -1.16
N ASP A 84 25.21 -13.99 -0.90
CA ASP A 84 26.07 -14.66 -1.87
C ASP A 84 25.61 -16.10 -2.13
N SER A 85 24.72 -16.64 -1.28
CA SER A 85 24.05 -17.91 -1.48
C SER A 85 23.48 -18.05 -2.92
N PRO A 86 23.77 -19.15 -3.63
CA PRO A 86 23.35 -19.36 -5.02
C PRO A 86 21.84 -19.20 -5.28
N GLN A 87 21.02 -19.68 -4.36
CA GLN A 87 19.56 -19.54 -4.41
C GLN A 87 19.11 -18.09 -4.25
N ILE A 88 19.82 -17.28 -3.47
CA ILE A 88 19.52 -15.85 -3.28
C ILE A 88 19.89 -15.06 -4.53
N LEU A 89 21.06 -15.31 -5.13
CA LEU A 89 21.45 -14.69 -6.39
C LEU A 89 20.44 -14.97 -7.51
N HIS A 90 19.98 -16.22 -7.59
CA HIS A 90 18.94 -16.61 -8.54
C HIS A 90 17.61 -15.88 -8.25
N ARG A 91 17.18 -15.76 -6.99
CA ARG A 91 15.96 -15.04 -6.62
C ARG A 91 16.07 -13.52 -6.83
N LYS A 92 17.24 -12.92 -6.63
CA LYS A 92 17.57 -11.51 -6.96
C LYS A 92 17.31 -11.22 -8.45
N MET A 93 17.66 -12.15 -9.35
CA MET A 93 17.37 -12.04 -10.79
C MET A 93 15.86 -11.95 -11.07
N PHE A 94 15.04 -12.76 -10.41
CA PHE A 94 13.58 -12.71 -10.57
C PHE A 94 12.99 -11.40 -10.05
N LEU A 95 13.40 -10.93 -8.87
CA LEU A 95 12.94 -9.65 -8.34
C LEU A 95 13.33 -8.50 -9.28
N LYS A 96 14.55 -8.51 -9.83
CA LYS A 96 14.98 -7.55 -10.85
C LYS A 96 14.04 -7.57 -12.06
N GLY A 97 13.73 -8.75 -12.59
CA GLY A 97 12.79 -8.91 -13.70
C GLY A 97 11.39 -8.38 -13.37
N TYR A 98 10.90 -8.67 -12.16
CA TYR A 98 9.62 -8.19 -11.65
C TYR A 98 9.54 -6.67 -11.56
N LEU A 99 10.56 -6.02 -10.97
CA LEU A 99 10.63 -4.56 -10.90
C LEU A 99 10.75 -3.91 -12.29
N HIS A 100 11.42 -4.56 -13.25
CA HIS A 100 11.43 -4.12 -14.64
C HIS A 100 10.04 -4.21 -15.28
N LYS A 101 9.30 -5.30 -15.01
CA LYS A 101 7.93 -5.48 -15.48
C LYS A 101 6.98 -4.46 -14.85
N LEU A 102 7.13 -4.09 -13.57
CA LEU A 102 6.36 -2.99 -12.97
C LEU A 102 6.57 -1.64 -13.66
N CYS A 103 7.73 -1.46 -14.29
CA CYS A 103 8.05 -0.28 -15.08
C CYS A 103 7.71 -0.43 -16.58
N SER A 104 6.86 -1.41 -16.94
CA SER A 104 6.34 -1.60 -18.30
C SER A 104 4.93 -1.01 -18.43
N ASP A 105 4.36 -1.05 -19.63
CA ASP A 105 3.09 -0.39 -19.95
C ASP A 105 1.90 -1.09 -19.26
N PRO A 106 1.19 -0.41 -18.32
CA PRO A 106 0.05 -0.98 -17.62
C PRO A 106 -1.24 -0.98 -18.46
N SER A 107 -1.23 -0.45 -19.69
CA SER A 107 -2.37 -0.54 -20.61
C SER A 107 -2.55 -1.94 -21.20
N GLN A 108 -1.50 -2.76 -21.16
CA GLN A 108 -1.48 -4.11 -21.71
C GLN A 108 -1.97 -5.12 -20.68
N MET A 109 -2.84 -6.04 -21.08
CA MET A 109 -3.44 -6.99 -20.13
C MET A 109 -2.41 -7.93 -19.51
N GLU A 110 -1.42 -8.32 -20.31
CA GLU A 110 -0.29 -9.17 -19.93
C GLU A 110 0.58 -8.52 -18.84
N PHE A 111 0.41 -7.23 -18.56
CA PHE A 111 0.99 -6.58 -17.39
C PHE A 111 0.34 -7.13 -16.12
N TRP A 112 -0.98 -7.05 -16.03
CA TRP A 112 -1.75 -7.39 -14.82
C TRP A 112 -1.81 -8.89 -14.58
N GLU A 113 -1.95 -9.69 -15.64
CA GLU A 113 -1.90 -11.16 -15.57
C GLU A 113 -0.59 -11.64 -14.94
N TYR A 114 0.52 -10.99 -15.28
CA TYR A 114 1.81 -11.33 -14.72
C TYR A 114 1.89 -10.99 -13.22
N LEU A 115 1.35 -9.84 -12.79
CA LEU A 115 1.32 -9.47 -11.37
C LEU A 115 0.45 -10.45 -10.55
N ASP A 116 -0.74 -10.77 -11.05
CA ASP A 116 -1.65 -11.76 -10.43
C ASP A 116 -0.98 -13.12 -10.28
N LYS A 117 -0.30 -13.58 -11.35
CA LYS A 117 0.47 -14.83 -11.31
C LYS A 117 1.54 -14.82 -10.22
N VAL A 118 2.23 -13.71 -10.01
CA VAL A 118 3.25 -13.62 -8.95
C VAL A 118 2.59 -13.72 -7.57
N GLY A 119 1.44 -13.09 -7.34
CA GLY A 119 0.65 -13.27 -6.11
C GLY A 119 0.30 -14.74 -5.85
N MET A 120 -0.23 -15.42 -6.86
CA MET A 120 -0.54 -16.86 -6.82
C MET A 120 0.68 -17.74 -6.43
N MET A 121 1.87 -17.39 -6.92
CA MET A 121 3.10 -18.15 -6.62
C MET A 121 3.57 -18.05 -5.17
N HIS A 122 3.15 -17.00 -4.44
CA HIS A 122 3.51 -16.82 -3.02
C HIS A 122 2.58 -17.57 -2.05
N VAL A 123 1.44 -18.06 -2.54
CA VAL A 123 0.57 -19.03 -1.82
C VAL A 123 0.84 -20.49 -2.22
N GLY A 124 1.88 -20.72 -3.02
CA GLY A 124 2.36 -22.07 -3.36
C GLY A 124 1.67 -22.70 -4.56
N ARG A 125 0.82 -21.95 -5.26
CA ARG A 125 0.17 -22.38 -6.50
C ARG A 125 1.03 -22.03 -7.72
N GLY A 126 0.88 -22.77 -8.82
CA GLY A 126 1.64 -22.52 -10.05
C GLY A 126 3.15 -22.76 -9.91
N ARG A 127 3.56 -23.58 -8.94
CA ARG A 127 4.94 -23.96 -8.66
C ARG A 127 5.06 -25.47 -8.51
N GLU A 128 6.23 -26.02 -8.82
CA GLU A 128 6.54 -27.42 -8.55
C GLU A 128 6.76 -27.67 -7.06
N HIS A 129 7.48 -26.75 -6.40
CA HIS A 129 7.69 -26.76 -4.96
C HIS A 129 6.83 -25.67 -4.30
N PRO A 130 5.81 -26.04 -3.51
CA PRO A 130 4.95 -25.10 -2.81
C PRO A 130 5.75 -24.20 -1.88
N LEU A 131 5.47 -22.89 -1.93
CA LEU A 131 5.97 -21.90 -0.99
C LEU A 131 4.76 -21.26 -0.32
N HIS A 132 4.83 -21.05 0.99
CA HIS A 132 3.83 -20.27 1.70
C HIS A 132 4.50 -19.08 2.35
N VAL A 133 4.13 -17.86 1.92
CA VAL A 133 4.55 -16.61 2.56
C VAL A 133 3.30 -15.93 3.07
N GLU A 134 3.20 -15.69 4.37
CA GLU A 134 2.04 -15.05 4.98
C GLU A 134 1.81 -13.63 4.40
N TYR A 135 0.54 -13.26 4.23
CA TYR A 135 0.19 -11.99 3.58
C TYR A 135 0.76 -10.77 4.31
N VAL A 136 0.86 -10.82 5.64
CA VAL A 136 1.49 -9.76 6.44
C VAL A 136 2.93 -9.49 6.00
N HIS A 137 3.70 -10.53 5.69
CA HIS A 137 5.09 -10.38 5.21
C HIS A 137 5.15 -9.83 3.79
N ILE A 138 4.21 -10.24 2.94
CA ILE A 138 4.05 -9.68 1.59
C ILE A 138 3.74 -8.18 1.67
N GLY A 139 2.71 -7.79 2.43
CA GLY A 139 2.28 -6.40 2.56
C GLY A 139 3.39 -5.49 3.09
N VAL A 140 4.10 -5.93 4.14
CA VAL A 140 5.26 -5.18 4.68
C VAL A 140 6.38 -5.05 3.65
N CYS A 141 6.69 -6.11 2.90
CA CYS A 141 7.73 -6.07 1.86
C CYS A 141 7.34 -5.14 0.69
N LEU A 142 6.09 -5.21 0.22
CA LEU A 142 5.58 -4.32 -0.82
C LEU A 142 5.59 -2.86 -0.37
N GLY A 143 5.18 -2.57 0.86
CA GLY A 143 5.26 -1.24 1.46
C GLY A 143 6.69 -0.71 1.57
N PHE A 144 7.65 -1.57 1.93
CA PHE A 144 9.07 -1.21 1.97
C PHE A 144 9.63 -0.90 0.57
N VAL A 145 9.28 -1.69 -0.45
CA VAL A 145 9.66 -1.42 -1.84
C VAL A 145 9.04 -0.11 -2.34
N GLN A 146 7.78 0.12 -2.02
CA GLN A 146 7.08 1.36 -2.34
C GLN A 146 7.81 2.57 -1.76
N ASP A 147 8.14 2.55 -0.46
CA ASP A 147 8.85 3.63 0.22
C ASP A 147 10.16 4.01 -0.50
N ILE A 148 11.01 3.03 -0.79
CA ILE A 148 12.29 3.24 -1.51
C ILE A 148 12.05 3.86 -2.89
N ILE A 149 11.07 3.38 -3.64
CA ILE A 149 10.79 3.89 -4.99
C ILE A 149 10.28 5.33 -4.92
N LEU A 150 9.36 5.63 -4.01
CA LEU A 150 8.79 6.97 -3.85
C LEU A 150 9.85 7.97 -3.38
N GLU A 151 10.64 7.61 -2.38
CA GLU A 151 11.75 8.44 -1.90
C GLU A 151 12.71 8.76 -3.04
N ALA A 152 13.09 7.77 -3.84
CA ALA A 152 14.02 7.98 -4.94
C ALA A 152 13.45 8.90 -6.05
N VAL A 153 12.16 8.80 -6.35
CA VAL A 153 11.48 9.72 -7.29
C VAL A 153 11.46 11.14 -6.73
N LEU A 154 11.09 11.30 -5.46
CA LEU A 154 10.98 12.60 -4.80
C LEU A 154 12.34 13.27 -4.60
N SER A 155 13.39 12.49 -4.37
CA SER A 155 14.77 12.96 -4.19
C SER A 155 15.49 13.21 -5.52
N HIS A 156 14.89 12.87 -6.67
CA HIS A 156 15.58 13.02 -7.95
C HIS A 156 15.88 14.51 -8.28
N PRO A 157 17.16 14.89 -8.49
CA PRO A 157 17.56 16.30 -8.52
C PRO A 157 17.10 17.04 -9.78
N LYS A 158 16.92 16.33 -10.90
CA LYS A 158 16.55 16.93 -12.19
C LYS A 158 15.06 16.86 -12.52
N LEU A 159 14.26 16.20 -11.68
CA LEU A 159 12.81 16.10 -11.91
C LEU A 159 12.12 17.34 -11.34
N ARG A 160 11.33 18.02 -12.17
CA ARG A 160 10.44 19.10 -11.73
C ARG A 160 9.39 18.55 -10.76
N MET A 161 8.95 19.39 -9.81
CA MET A 161 8.00 18.96 -8.79
C MET A 161 6.68 18.45 -9.39
N GLU A 162 6.18 19.11 -10.43
CA GLU A 162 4.96 18.67 -11.14
C GLU A 162 5.08 17.24 -11.69
N LYS A 163 6.26 16.90 -12.23
CA LYS A 163 6.54 15.55 -12.75
C LYS A 163 6.75 14.54 -11.62
N LYS A 164 7.38 14.92 -10.52
CA LYS A 164 7.49 14.07 -9.32
C LYS A 164 6.11 13.69 -8.80
N ILE A 165 5.21 14.66 -8.63
CA ILE A 165 3.84 14.42 -8.17
C ILE A 165 3.11 13.47 -9.12
N ALA A 166 3.18 13.71 -10.44
CA ALA A 166 2.53 12.86 -11.42
C ALA A 166 3.05 11.41 -11.37
N VAL A 167 4.37 11.22 -11.31
CA VAL A 167 5.00 9.90 -11.22
C VAL A 167 4.62 9.19 -9.92
N VAL A 168 4.68 9.88 -8.78
CA VAL A 168 4.30 9.32 -7.46
C VAL A 168 2.84 8.87 -7.44
N LYS A 169 1.92 9.71 -7.93
CA LYS A 169 0.50 9.36 -8.00
C LYS A 169 0.28 8.13 -8.88
N ALA A 170 0.89 8.10 -10.07
CA ALA A 170 0.70 7.02 -11.01
C ALA A 170 1.29 5.69 -10.51
N ILE A 171 2.49 5.70 -9.91
CA ILE A 171 3.12 4.51 -9.33
C ILE A 171 2.33 3.99 -8.14
N ASN A 172 1.86 4.88 -7.25
CA ASN A 172 1.05 4.46 -6.12
C ASN A 172 -0.20 3.72 -6.58
N LYS A 173 -0.89 4.19 -7.62
CA LYS A 173 -2.04 3.47 -8.18
C LYS A 173 -1.68 2.05 -8.63
N VAL A 174 -0.56 1.90 -9.35
CA VAL A 174 -0.08 0.58 -9.80
C VAL A 174 0.26 -0.34 -8.61
N LEU A 175 0.94 0.19 -7.59
CA LEU A 175 1.32 -0.59 -6.40
C LEU A 175 0.10 -0.98 -5.55
N TRP A 176 -0.91 -0.12 -5.46
CA TRP A 176 -2.19 -0.45 -4.82
C TRP A 176 -2.90 -1.59 -5.54
N ILE A 177 -3.01 -1.53 -6.87
CA ILE A 177 -3.63 -2.60 -7.66
C ILE A 177 -2.82 -3.90 -7.55
N GLN A 178 -1.48 -3.81 -7.60
CA GLN A 178 -0.60 -4.96 -7.35
C GLN A 178 -0.91 -5.60 -5.99
N ASN A 179 -1.04 -4.79 -4.94
CA ASN A 179 -1.33 -5.30 -3.60
C ASN A 179 -2.69 -6.00 -3.54
N ASP A 180 -3.73 -5.45 -4.18
CA ASP A 180 -5.05 -6.08 -4.27
C ASP A 180 -5.00 -7.43 -5.04
N LEU A 181 -4.27 -7.47 -6.15
CA LEU A 181 -4.05 -8.69 -6.92
C LEU A 181 -3.35 -9.77 -6.09
N PHE A 182 -2.43 -9.40 -5.19
CA PHE A 182 -1.83 -10.35 -4.27
C PHE A 182 -2.84 -10.76 -3.20
N ALA A 183 -3.52 -9.79 -2.56
CA ALA A 183 -4.48 -10.00 -1.48
C ALA A 183 -5.58 -11.02 -1.85
N LYS A 184 -6.08 -10.98 -3.09
CA LYS A 184 -7.03 -11.95 -3.64
C LYS A 184 -6.66 -13.42 -3.37
N TRP A 185 -5.38 -13.75 -3.37
CA TRP A 185 -4.92 -15.13 -3.15
C TRP A 185 -4.83 -15.53 -1.67
N TYR A 186 -4.91 -14.56 -0.77
CA TYR A 186 -4.70 -14.72 0.67
C TYR A 186 -5.96 -14.53 1.49
N VAL A 187 -6.68 -13.45 1.21
CA VAL A 187 -7.75 -12.95 2.07
C VAL A 187 -9.06 -13.63 1.67
N ARG A 188 -9.78 -14.11 2.68
CA ARG A 188 -11.21 -14.39 2.60
C ARG A 188 -11.88 -13.29 3.38
N ASP A 189 -12.77 -12.52 2.75
CA ASP A 189 -13.32 -11.27 3.29
C ASP A 189 -14.08 -11.47 4.61
N GLY A 190 -13.37 -11.54 5.73
CA GLY A 190 -13.94 -11.70 7.06
C GLY A 190 -14.53 -13.08 7.38
N ASP A 191 -14.43 -14.06 6.46
CA ASP A 191 -14.94 -15.42 6.65
C ASP A 191 -14.40 -16.09 7.93
N GLU A 192 -13.15 -15.80 8.29
CA GLU A 192 -12.48 -16.32 9.48
C GLU A 192 -13.04 -15.77 10.80
N PHE A 193 -13.75 -14.65 10.76
CA PHE A 193 -14.41 -14.03 11.92
C PHE A 193 -15.92 -14.23 11.91
N ALA A 194 -16.47 -15.03 10.99
CA ALA A 194 -17.92 -15.23 10.87
C ALA A 194 -18.56 -15.75 12.17
N GLY A 195 -17.81 -16.49 13.00
CA GLY A 195 -18.26 -16.93 14.33
C GLY A 195 -18.03 -15.93 15.46
N GLU A 196 -17.15 -14.95 15.27
CA GLU A 196 -16.84 -13.87 16.23
C GLU A 196 -17.58 -12.57 15.89
N MET A 197 -18.31 -12.52 14.78
CA MET A 197 -19.36 -11.52 14.48
C MET A 197 -20.58 -11.68 15.41
N GLU A 198 -20.38 -12.08 16.67
CA GLU A 198 -21.40 -11.98 17.70
C GLU A 198 -21.71 -10.51 17.98
N GLU A 199 -23.01 -10.21 18.08
CA GLU A 199 -23.66 -8.93 18.38
C GLU A 199 -22.73 -7.76 18.71
N VAL A 200 -22.12 -7.16 17.68
CA VAL A 200 -21.44 -5.87 17.84
C VAL A 200 -22.50 -4.87 18.29
N MET A 201 -22.39 -4.37 19.53
CA MET A 201 -23.21 -3.25 19.99
C MET A 201 -23.06 -2.11 18.99
N VAL A 202 -24.15 -1.78 18.30
CA VAL A 202 -24.15 -0.71 17.30
C VAL A 202 -23.92 0.61 18.03
N GLU A 203 -22.67 1.08 18.01
CA GLU A 203 -22.31 2.41 18.50
C GLU A 203 -22.61 3.46 17.44
N ARG A 204 -23.00 4.67 17.87
CA ARG A 204 -23.21 5.79 16.97
C ARG A 204 -21.89 6.16 16.28
N GLU A 205 -21.94 6.53 15.01
CA GLU A 205 -20.78 7.04 14.28
C GLU A 205 -20.08 8.17 15.06
N GLY A 206 -18.75 8.11 15.11
CA GLY A 206 -17.95 9.04 15.91
C GLY A 206 -17.82 8.68 17.38
N TRP A 207 -18.35 7.53 17.83
CA TRP A 207 -18.15 6.99 19.16
C TRP A 207 -17.33 5.70 19.11
N LEU A 208 -16.50 5.48 20.15
CA LEU A 208 -15.74 4.26 20.36
C LEU A 208 -15.81 3.88 21.84
N LYS A 209 -16.37 2.71 22.15
CA LYS A 209 -16.57 2.21 23.53
C LYS A 209 -17.32 3.23 24.40
N GLY A 210 -18.40 3.78 23.86
CA GLY A 210 -19.24 4.78 24.53
C GLY A 210 -18.56 6.15 24.76
N LYS A 211 -17.43 6.45 24.11
CA LYS A 211 -16.80 7.77 24.14
C LYS A 211 -16.86 8.42 22.77
N GLN A 212 -17.27 9.70 22.70
CA GLN A 212 -17.18 10.48 21.48
C GLN A 212 -15.71 10.70 21.12
N VAL A 213 -15.31 10.23 19.94
CA VAL A 213 -13.97 10.37 19.37
C VAL A 213 -13.97 11.37 18.21
N ILE A 214 -15.14 11.61 17.60
CA ILE A 214 -15.33 12.61 16.56
C ILE A 214 -16.37 13.62 17.04
N ASP A 215 -15.94 14.88 17.22
CA ASP A 215 -16.83 16.00 17.50
C ASP A 215 -17.60 16.32 16.21
N GLY A 216 -18.84 15.87 16.12
CA GLY A 216 -19.76 16.24 15.04
C GLY A 216 -20.36 17.62 15.30
N GLU A 217 -20.23 18.49 14.30
CA GLU A 217 -20.82 19.82 14.04
C GLU A 217 -21.68 20.51 15.12
N GLU A 218 -21.38 21.81 15.31
CA GLU A 218 -22.04 22.81 16.15
C GLU A 218 -23.58 22.74 16.05
N LYS A 219 -24.25 22.66 17.21
CA LYS A 219 -25.73 22.68 17.29
C LYS A 219 -26.28 23.98 16.68
N PRO A 220 -27.37 23.94 15.88
CA PRO A 220 -28.11 25.15 15.53
C PRO A 220 -28.76 25.70 16.80
N GLU A 221 -28.53 26.98 17.09
CA GLU A 221 -29.28 27.72 18.09
C GLU A 221 -30.74 27.87 17.58
N GLU A 222 -31.69 27.19 18.22
CA GLU A 222 -33.12 27.47 18.04
C GLU A 222 -33.54 28.60 18.98
N GLU A 223 -33.92 29.74 18.39
CA GLU A 223 -34.57 30.87 19.05
C GLU A 223 -36.10 30.64 19.19
N GLY A 224 -36.62 30.94 20.40
CA GLY A 224 -38.01 31.34 20.70
C GLY A 224 -39.02 30.21 21.00
N GLU A 225 -39.97 30.26 21.95
CA GLU A 225 -40.42 31.18 23.01
C GLU A 225 -41.17 30.26 24.03
N GLY A 226 -40.96 30.32 25.35
CA GLY A 226 -41.76 31.14 26.27
C GLY A 226 -42.69 30.32 27.22
N SER A 227 -42.33 30.17 28.50
CA SER A 227 -43.19 30.46 29.69
C SER A 227 -42.55 30.04 31.03
N GLY A 228 -42.53 31.01 31.98
CA GLY A 228 -42.35 31.00 33.46
C GLY A 228 -41.83 29.75 34.20
N GLU A 229 -40.97 29.83 35.23
CA GLU A 229 -40.97 30.79 36.35
C GLU A 229 -39.70 30.60 37.26
N LYS A 230 -38.97 31.71 37.51
CA LYS A 230 -38.16 32.15 38.70
C LYS A 230 -37.27 31.17 39.52
N THR A 231 -35.92 31.22 39.36
CA THR A 231 -34.83 31.91 40.18
C THR A 231 -34.26 31.17 41.42
N PRO A 232 -33.06 31.50 41.96
CA PRO A 232 -31.73 31.67 41.32
C PRO A 232 -30.55 31.08 42.17
N THR A 233 -29.31 31.11 41.63
CA THR A 233 -27.94 31.28 42.26
C THR A 233 -26.91 30.41 41.54
N GLU A 234 -25.65 30.75 41.27
CA GLU A 234 -24.83 31.97 41.16
C GLU A 234 -23.51 31.48 40.49
N GLU A 235 -22.95 32.26 39.55
CA GLU A 235 -21.52 32.41 39.16
C GLU A 235 -20.67 31.15 38.82
N GLU A 236 -19.85 31.04 37.76
CA GLU A 236 -18.73 31.93 37.41
C GLU A 236 -18.08 31.57 36.03
N LYS A 237 -17.91 32.59 35.18
CA LYS A 237 -16.81 32.97 34.26
C LYS A 237 -16.07 31.98 33.29
N THR A 238 -16.17 32.38 32.01
CA THR A 238 -15.09 32.61 31.00
C THR A 238 -14.17 31.48 30.54
N ASN A 239 -14.24 31.11 29.25
CA ASN A 239 -13.27 31.56 28.23
C ASN A 239 -13.62 31.04 26.82
N LYS A 240 -13.74 31.97 25.85
CA LYS A 240 -13.88 31.66 24.42
C LYS A 240 -12.53 31.23 23.86
N VAL A 241 -12.46 30.05 23.22
CA VAL A 241 -11.32 29.64 22.40
C VAL A 241 -11.75 29.71 20.92
N SER A 242 -11.05 30.54 20.17
CA SER A 242 -11.19 30.72 18.73
C SER A 242 -10.79 29.44 17.97
N THR A 243 -11.70 28.91 17.17
CA THR A 243 -11.46 27.79 16.26
C THR A 243 -10.66 28.28 15.05
N SER A 244 -9.38 27.88 14.99
CA SER A 244 -8.49 28.06 13.85
C SER A 244 -8.16 26.69 13.24
N CYS A 245 -8.27 26.60 11.92
CA CYS A 245 -8.15 25.37 11.12
C CYS A 245 -6.75 24.70 11.27
N PRO A 246 -6.67 23.35 11.43
CA PRO A 246 -5.43 22.66 11.87
C PRO A 246 -4.32 22.57 10.81
N PHE A 247 -4.53 23.08 9.60
CA PHE A 247 -3.57 22.99 8.48
C PHE A 247 -2.96 24.32 8.06
N ALA A 248 -3.22 25.43 8.77
CA ALA A 248 -2.70 26.75 8.39
C ALA A 248 -1.20 26.97 8.71
N GLY A 249 -0.53 26.03 9.38
CA GLY A 249 0.79 26.25 9.98
C GLY A 249 2.02 25.87 9.16
N PHE A 250 1.92 25.36 7.94
CA PHE A 250 3.11 24.95 7.18
C PHE A 250 3.64 26.09 6.28
N GLN A 251 4.20 27.13 6.91
CA GLN A 251 5.07 28.08 6.22
C GLN A 251 6.51 27.53 6.23
N VAL A 252 7.02 27.17 5.06
CA VAL A 252 8.43 26.81 4.85
C VAL A 252 9.27 28.08 5.05
N ASP A 253 9.94 28.19 6.19
CA ASP A 253 10.87 29.29 6.43
C ASP A 253 12.15 29.10 5.60
N ARG A 254 12.28 29.92 4.55
CA ARG A 254 13.50 30.05 3.75
C ARG A 254 14.43 31.06 4.42
N ASN A 255 15.11 30.65 5.49
CA ASN A 255 16.42 31.19 5.86
C ASN A 255 17.02 30.47 7.09
N SER A 256 17.92 29.53 6.86
CA SER A 256 19.12 29.44 7.71
C SER A 256 20.33 29.10 6.86
N ARG A 257 21.18 30.10 6.67
CA ARG A 257 22.52 29.97 6.12
C ARG A 257 23.40 29.30 7.17
N ILE A 258 24.11 28.26 6.75
CA ILE A 258 25.55 28.03 6.94
C ILE A 258 26.16 28.54 8.26
N SER A 259 26.58 27.60 9.12
CA SER A 259 27.86 27.74 9.82
C SER A 259 28.55 26.38 9.98
N LYS A 260 29.81 26.33 9.53
CA LYS A 260 30.75 25.22 9.61
C LYS A 260 31.00 24.77 11.06
N ALA A 261 31.18 23.46 11.24
CA ALA A 261 32.30 22.86 11.96
C ALA A 261 32.56 21.48 11.33
#